data_AF-A0A7S1I5P0-F1
#
_entry.id   AF-A0A7S1I5P0-F1
#
_cell.length_a   1.000
_cell.length_b   1.000
_cell.length_c   1.000
_cell.angle_alpha   90.00
_cell.angle_beta   90.00
_cell.angle_gamma   90.00
#
_symmetry.space_group_name_H-M   'P 1'
#
loop_
_entity.id
_entity.type
_entity.pdbx_description
1 polymer ?
#
loop_
_entity_poly.entity_id
_entity_poly.type
_entity_poly.pdbx_seq_one_letter_code
_entity_poly.pdbx_strand_id
1 'polypeptide(L)'
;FFFVTMVRISKPAIFGVGAVAVGGALWYFNAPKPSKKEPIALPKELQQQPIYVINGFYMAMRKKYTKPPATIHYFLTEWDSSKLSWEDFRGQVLGATDPATAAPEAVRRQILDKWEELGLKSMPNVGDNGVHASASPFEAMAERINWVGADMKTDAFAQAMVASGVSEQTILEWTKDPQVPLEGKKGSLFDFLEDMNSADCLAKAAKIAGATGTVPEYTKNEAYVFIKPHAVTPKVVDLVKEQFAKKEVTILSEGRLDAKTIEDKLLIDNHYYAIANKASLTKPEALNPPEAKQKDFEKLFGISWAQALKEGKVYNAVDACKVLSIDGNQMDKLWAKAKDSGNLVKFGGGFYAGKVEP
;
A
#
# COMPACT_ATOMS: atom_id res chain seq x y z
N PHE A 1 -14.98 -48.14 52.72
CA PHE A 1 -14.23 -47.96 51.47
C PHE A 1 -14.78 -46.73 50.76
N PHE A 2 -13.95 -45.68 50.76
CA PHE A 2 -13.99 -44.41 50.01
C PHE A 2 -15.32 -43.83 49.48
N PHE A 3 -15.71 -42.73 50.13
CA PHE A 3 -16.46 -41.60 49.58
C PHE A 3 -15.56 -40.81 48.61
N VAL A 4 -16.09 -40.41 47.45
CA VAL A 4 -15.46 -39.45 46.54
C VAL A 4 -16.00 -38.06 46.83
N THR A 5 -15.08 -37.18 47.23
CA THR A 5 -15.29 -35.79 47.64
C THR A 5 -15.57 -34.88 46.44
N MET A 6 -16.71 -34.19 46.45
CA MET A 6 -16.93 -32.97 45.66
C MET A 6 -16.04 -31.85 46.20
N VAL A 7 -15.05 -31.42 45.41
CA VAL A 7 -14.31 -30.19 45.68
C VAL A 7 -14.90 -29.07 44.83
N ARG A 8 -15.52 -28.09 45.50
CA ARG A 8 -15.78 -26.75 44.98
C ARG A 8 -14.44 -26.10 44.64
N ILE A 9 -14.23 -25.73 43.38
CA ILE A 9 -13.16 -24.79 43.00
C ILE A 9 -13.80 -23.41 42.83
N SER A 10 -13.35 -22.50 43.68
CA SER A 10 -13.61 -21.08 43.70
C SER A 10 -13.22 -20.40 42.39
N LYS A 11 -14.08 -19.52 41.87
CA LYS A 11 -13.72 -18.56 40.82
C LYS A 11 -12.64 -17.61 41.35
N PRO A 12 -11.53 -17.36 40.64
CA PRO A 12 -10.77 -16.15 40.84
C PRO A 12 -11.41 -15.02 40.01
N ALA A 13 -11.73 -13.93 40.68
CA ALA A 13 -11.94 -12.65 40.02
C ALA A 13 -10.58 -12.17 39.50
N ILE A 14 -10.47 -11.90 38.20
CA ILE A 14 -9.35 -11.15 37.63
C ILE A 14 -9.93 -9.98 36.84
N PHE A 15 -9.45 -8.80 37.24
CA PHE A 15 -9.77 -7.48 36.76
C PHE A 15 -9.55 -7.35 35.25
N GLY A 16 -10.45 -6.62 34.61
CA GLY A 16 -10.32 -6.25 33.19
C GLY A 16 -9.13 -5.34 32.96
N VAL A 17 -8.31 -5.69 31.97
CA VAL A 17 -7.41 -4.78 31.26
C VAL A 17 -7.29 -5.28 29.81
N GLY A 18 -7.67 -4.42 28.86
CA GLY A 18 -6.94 -4.33 27.58
C GLY A 18 -7.36 -5.21 26.41
N ALA A 19 -8.65 -5.24 26.02
CA ALA A 19 -9.02 -5.52 24.62
C ALA A 19 -8.81 -4.24 23.78
N VAL A 20 -7.57 -3.81 23.59
CA VAL A 20 -7.21 -2.64 22.76
C VAL A 20 -5.94 -2.97 21.98
N ALA A 21 -6.08 -3.53 20.78
CA ALA A 21 -5.00 -3.53 19.76
C ALA A 21 -5.46 -3.90 18.34
N VAL A 22 -6.59 -4.59 18.14
CA VAL A 22 -7.01 -5.00 16.77
C VAL A 22 -8.15 -4.12 16.20
N GLY A 23 -8.72 -3.23 17.02
CA GLY A 23 -9.86 -2.39 16.64
C GLY A 23 -9.52 -1.24 15.67
N GLY A 24 -8.28 -0.75 15.64
CA GLY A 24 -7.94 0.46 14.87
C GLY A 24 -8.05 0.32 13.35
N ALA A 25 -7.78 -0.86 12.80
CA ALA A 25 -7.88 -1.11 11.35
C ALA A 25 -9.30 -1.57 10.93
N LEU A 26 -9.98 -2.36 11.78
CA LEU A 26 -11.33 -2.85 11.50
C LEU A 26 -12.43 -1.79 11.70
N TRP A 27 -12.22 -0.79 12.57
CA TRP A 27 -13.25 0.22 12.87
C TRP A 27 -13.38 1.29 11.77
N TYR A 28 -12.29 1.59 11.04
CA TYR A 28 -12.27 2.68 10.07
C TYR A 28 -12.97 2.35 8.73
N PHE A 29 -13.04 1.07 8.37
CA PHE A 29 -13.73 0.63 7.15
C PHE A 29 -15.10 -0.03 7.41
N ASN A 30 -15.42 -0.32 8.68
CA ASN A 30 -16.80 -0.55 9.14
C ASN A 30 -17.49 0.76 9.54
N ALA A 31 -17.18 1.86 8.85
CA ALA A 31 -18.00 3.06 8.95
C ALA A 31 -19.46 2.67 8.65
N PRO A 32 -20.44 3.16 9.42
CA PRO A 32 -21.84 2.83 9.19
C PRO A 32 -22.18 3.09 7.72
N LYS A 33 -22.86 2.13 7.08
CA LYS A 33 -23.39 2.30 5.72
C LYS A 33 -24.03 3.70 5.65
N PRO A 34 -23.67 4.54 4.66
CA PRO A 34 -24.15 5.91 4.60
C PRO A 34 -25.67 5.90 4.74
N SER A 35 -26.20 6.75 5.63
CA SER A 35 -27.64 6.89 5.78
C SER A 35 -28.27 7.11 4.42
N LYS A 36 -29.46 6.54 4.15
CA LYS A 36 -30.25 6.71 2.91
C LYS A 36 -30.74 8.15 2.68
N LYS A 37 -30.02 9.16 3.16
CA LYS A 37 -30.22 10.53 2.68
C LYS A 37 -29.50 10.61 1.35
N GLU A 38 -30.28 10.81 0.28
CA GLU A 38 -29.73 11.14 -1.03
C GLU A 38 -28.72 12.28 -0.87
N PRO A 39 -27.53 12.17 -1.48
CA PRO A 39 -26.62 13.30 -1.52
C PRO A 39 -27.36 14.46 -2.19
N ILE A 40 -27.32 15.63 -1.57
CA ILE A 40 -27.79 16.86 -2.21
C ILE A 40 -26.95 17.01 -3.47
N ALA A 41 -27.56 16.80 -4.64
CA ALA A 41 -26.89 17.00 -5.92
C ALA A 41 -26.33 18.42 -5.95
N LEU A 42 -25.07 18.58 -6.37
CA LEU A 42 -24.57 19.92 -6.64
C LEU A 42 -25.48 20.59 -7.68
N PRO A 43 -25.67 21.92 -7.59
CA PRO A 43 -26.37 22.67 -8.62
C PRO A 43 -25.86 22.30 -10.00
N LYS A 44 -26.77 22.20 -10.99
CA LYS A 44 -26.44 21.81 -12.38
C LYS A 44 -25.30 22.64 -12.96
N GLU A 45 -25.11 23.87 -12.49
CA GLU A 45 -24.03 24.78 -12.91
C GLU A 45 -22.61 24.27 -12.58
N LEU A 46 -22.43 23.42 -11.55
CA LEU A 46 -21.12 22.81 -11.22
C LEU A 46 -20.84 21.54 -12.02
N GLN A 47 -21.83 20.95 -12.67
CA GLN A 47 -21.66 19.74 -13.49
C GLN A 47 -20.97 20.01 -14.83
N GLN A 48 -20.68 21.27 -15.17
CA GLN A 48 -20.02 21.67 -16.42
C GLN A 48 -18.69 22.41 -16.18
N GLN A 49 -18.26 22.58 -14.93
CA GLN A 49 -17.00 23.23 -14.62
C GLN A 49 -15.93 22.20 -14.22
N PRO A 50 -14.66 22.45 -14.58
CA PRO A 50 -13.58 21.58 -14.14
C PRO A 50 -13.46 21.57 -12.62
N ILE A 51 -13.30 20.38 -12.06
CA ILE A 51 -13.05 20.13 -10.64
C ILE A 51 -11.65 19.55 -10.44
N TYR A 52 -11.12 19.65 -9.23
CA TYR A 52 -9.84 19.07 -8.84
C TYR A 52 -10.07 17.80 -8.04
N VAL A 53 -9.73 16.65 -8.64
CA VAL A 53 -9.93 15.35 -8.04
C VAL A 53 -8.62 14.84 -7.45
N ILE A 54 -8.67 14.29 -6.25
CA ILE A 54 -7.52 13.65 -5.61
C ILE A 54 -7.51 12.16 -5.93
N ASN A 55 -6.39 11.68 -6.49
CA ASN A 55 -6.13 10.27 -6.81
C ASN A 55 -7.29 9.58 -7.58
N GLY A 56 -7.80 10.20 -8.65
CA GLY A 56 -8.97 9.72 -9.41
C GLY A 56 -8.86 8.30 -9.97
N PHE A 57 -7.63 7.79 -10.17
CA PHE A 57 -7.36 6.42 -10.61
C PHE A 57 -7.65 5.33 -9.55
N TYR A 58 -7.74 5.70 -8.27
CA TYR A 58 -7.69 4.76 -7.15
C TYR A 58 -8.76 3.67 -7.25
N MET A 59 -10.01 4.05 -7.53
CA MET A 59 -11.13 3.12 -7.55
C MET A 59 -10.97 2.06 -8.65
N ALA A 60 -10.52 2.45 -9.84
CA ALA A 60 -10.26 1.51 -10.93
C ALA A 60 -9.08 0.58 -10.60
N MET A 61 -8.01 1.11 -10.00
CA MET A 61 -6.89 0.30 -9.50
C MET A 61 -7.36 -0.73 -8.47
N ARG A 62 -8.08 -0.30 -7.42
CA ARG A 62 -8.65 -1.17 -6.38
C ARG A 62 -9.51 -2.28 -6.97
N LYS A 63 -10.34 -1.96 -7.97
CA LYS A 63 -11.25 -2.90 -8.64
C LYS A 63 -10.53 -4.05 -9.34
N LYS A 64 -9.28 -3.85 -9.80
CA LYS A 64 -8.46 -4.94 -10.39
C LYS A 64 -8.18 -6.07 -9.41
N TYR A 65 -8.17 -5.77 -8.11
CA TYR A 65 -7.90 -6.74 -7.04
C TYR A 65 -9.17 -7.27 -6.37
N THR A 66 -10.22 -6.46 -6.33
CA THR A 66 -11.44 -6.73 -5.53
C THR A 66 -12.62 -7.24 -6.36
N LYS A 67 -12.56 -7.19 -7.69
CA LYS A 67 -13.62 -7.72 -8.54
C LYS A 67 -13.35 -9.19 -8.92
N PRO A 68 -14.25 -10.14 -8.61
CA PRO A 68 -14.13 -11.52 -9.11
C PRO A 68 -14.04 -11.58 -10.64
N PRO A 69 -13.26 -12.53 -11.21
CA PRO A 69 -12.55 -13.62 -10.54
C PRO A 69 -11.08 -13.28 -10.18
N ALA A 70 -10.76 -12.01 -9.89
CA ALA A 70 -9.38 -11.63 -9.57
C ALA A 70 -8.82 -12.44 -8.38
N THR A 71 -7.53 -12.77 -8.48
CA THR A 71 -6.76 -13.41 -7.40
C THR A 71 -5.34 -12.85 -7.44
N ILE A 72 -4.62 -12.90 -6.33
CA ILE A 72 -3.15 -12.81 -6.34
C ILE A 72 -2.55 -14.17 -5.99
N HIS A 73 -1.29 -14.39 -6.38
CA HIS A 73 -0.45 -15.48 -5.89
C HIS A 73 0.75 -14.86 -5.19
N TYR A 74 0.91 -15.10 -3.89
CA TYR A 74 1.96 -14.49 -3.07
C TYR A 74 3.07 -15.48 -2.72
N PHE A 75 4.24 -14.93 -2.40
CA PHE A 75 5.41 -15.64 -1.88
C PHE A 75 5.95 -14.86 -0.67
N LEU A 76 6.27 -15.59 0.40
CA LEU A 76 7.14 -15.09 1.46
C LEU A 76 8.55 -15.58 1.13
N THR A 77 9.49 -14.67 0.95
CA THR A 77 10.85 -15.00 0.52
C THR A 77 11.89 -14.59 1.53
N GLU A 78 13.02 -15.28 1.54
CA GLU A 78 14.20 -14.98 2.36
C GLU A 78 15.49 -15.18 1.55
N TRP A 79 16.48 -14.31 1.77
CA TRP A 79 17.83 -14.51 1.28
C TRP A 79 18.88 -13.84 2.18
N ASP A 80 20.14 -14.17 1.97
CA ASP A 80 21.27 -13.55 2.68
C ASP A 80 21.59 -12.17 2.10
N SER A 81 21.52 -11.12 2.93
CA SER A 81 21.73 -9.74 2.49
C SER A 81 23.16 -9.47 2.03
N SER A 82 24.13 -10.32 2.39
CA SER A 82 25.52 -10.23 1.90
C SER A 82 25.70 -10.76 0.48
N LYS A 83 24.75 -11.59 0.00
CA LYS A 83 24.80 -12.20 -1.35
C LYS A 83 23.99 -11.43 -2.38
N LEU A 84 22.88 -10.83 -1.94
CA LEU A 84 21.98 -10.04 -2.79
C LEU A 84 21.43 -8.88 -1.98
N SER A 85 21.77 -7.66 -2.37
CA SER A 85 21.23 -6.46 -1.75
C SER A 85 19.73 -6.33 -2.03
N TRP A 86 18.99 -5.62 -1.17
CA TRP A 86 17.58 -5.34 -1.42
C TRP A 86 17.37 -4.53 -2.71
N GLU A 87 18.24 -3.56 -2.94
CA GLU A 87 18.29 -2.77 -4.17
C GLU A 87 18.43 -3.66 -5.41
N ASP A 88 19.37 -4.62 -5.41
CA ASP A 88 19.56 -5.55 -6.53
C ASP A 88 18.42 -6.55 -6.67
N PHE A 89 17.82 -6.99 -5.56
CA PHE A 89 16.60 -7.80 -5.60
C PHE A 89 15.48 -7.06 -6.34
N ARG A 90 15.24 -5.78 -6.03
CA ARG A 90 14.21 -4.99 -6.73
C ARG A 90 14.62 -4.60 -8.15
N GLY A 91 15.84 -4.15 -8.34
CA GLY A 91 16.34 -3.61 -9.60
C GLY A 91 16.68 -4.68 -10.63
N GLN A 92 17.39 -5.74 -10.22
CA GLN A 92 17.93 -6.76 -11.12
C GLN A 92 17.11 -8.04 -11.17
N VAL A 93 16.56 -8.50 -10.03
CA VAL A 93 15.76 -9.73 -9.99
C VAL A 93 14.32 -9.45 -10.38
N LEU A 94 13.66 -8.51 -9.71
CA LEU A 94 12.28 -8.16 -10.01
C LEU A 94 12.19 -7.31 -11.29
N GLY A 95 13.02 -6.27 -11.39
CA GLY A 95 13.07 -5.35 -12.53
C GLY A 95 12.34 -4.03 -12.28
N ALA A 96 12.64 -3.01 -13.09
CA ALA A 96 12.00 -1.70 -13.03
C ALA A 96 10.46 -1.77 -13.09
N THR A 97 9.79 -0.79 -12.47
CA THR A 97 8.32 -0.71 -12.43
C THR A 97 7.70 -0.66 -13.82
N ASP A 98 8.35 0.04 -14.76
CA ASP A 98 8.05 -0.07 -16.18
C ASP A 98 8.81 -1.29 -16.74
N PRO A 99 8.12 -2.37 -17.11
CA PRO A 99 8.77 -3.58 -17.63
C PRO A 99 9.63 -3.32 -18.88
N ALA A 100 9.32 -2.28 -19.67
CA ALA A 100 10.08 -1.96 -20.88
C ALA A 100 11.50 -1.45 -20.58
N THR A 101 11.73 -0.92 -19.37
CA THR A 101 13.04 -0.41 -18.92
C THR A 101 13.76 -1.38 -17.99
N ALA A 102 13.14 -2.50 -17.64
CA ALA A 102 13.75 -3.54 -16.82
C ALA A 102 14.82 -4.33 -17.61
N ALA A 103 15.85 -4.79 -16.89
CA ALA A 103 16.91 -5.63 -17.46
C ALA A 103 16.34 -6.92 -18.07
N PRO A 104 16.91 -7.45 -19.18
CA PRO A 104 16.38 -8.61 -19.90
C PRO A 104 16.01 -9.83 -19.04
N GLU A 105 16.85 -10.14 -18.05
CA GLU A 105 16.64 -11.31 -17.18
C GLU A 105 15.65 -11.07 -16.04
N ALA A 106 15.27 -9.82 -15.78
CA ALA A 106 14.40 -9.48 -14.66
C ALA A 106 12.98 -10.03 -14.86
N VAL A 107 12.32 -10.44 -13.77
CA VAL A 107 10.99 -11.07 -13.80
C VAL A 107 9.98 -10.23 -14.58
N ARG A 108 9.89 -8.92 -14.31
CA ARG A 108 8.95 -8.03 -15.01
C ARG A 108 9.23 -7.98 -16.51
N ARG A 109 10.51 -7.97 -16.90
CA ARG A 109 10.90 -7.96 -18.31
C ARG A 109 10.55 -9.27 -19.00
N GLN A 110 10.81 -10.40 -18.36
CA GLN A 110 10.42 -11.71 -18.90
C GLN A 110 8.91 -11.87 -19.03
N ILE A 111 8.13 -11.32 -18.08
CA ILE A 111 6.67 -11.31 -18.18
C ILE A 111 6.22 -10.44 -19.36
N LEU A 112 6.85 -9.28 -19.59
CA LEU A 112 6.58 -8.44 -20.76
C LEU A 112 6.91 -9.17 -22.06
N ASP A 113 8.13 -9.69 -22.20
CA ASP A 113 8.61 -10.25 -23.47
C ASP A 113 7.86 -11.53 -23.86
N LYS A 114 7.40 -12.31 -22.87
CA LYS A 114 6.73 -13.61 -23.08
C LYS A 114 5.24 -13.58 -22.74
N TRP A 115 4.59 -12.42 -22.69
CA TRP A 115 3.25 -12.28 -22.12
C TRP A 115 2.20 -13.21 -22.74
N GLU A 116 2.19 -13.39 -24.06
CA GLU A 116 1.28 -14.32 -24.76
C GLU A 116 1.56 -15.77 -24.39
N GLU A 117 2.83 -16.17 -24.41
CA GLU A 117 3.27 -17.53 -24.05
C GLU A 117 2.94 -17.87 -22.59
N LEU A 118 3.07 -16.88 -21.71
CA LEU A 118 2.74 -16.96 -20.29
C LEU A 118 1.22 -16.93 -20.02
N GLY A 119 0.41 -16.66 -21.04
CA GLY A 119 -1.05 -16.71 -20.97
C GLY A 119 -1.71 -15.43 -20.46
N LEU A 120 -1.04 -14.28 -20.54
CA LEU A 120 -1.63 -12.99 -20.22
C LEU A 120 -2.60 -12.56 -21.33
N LYS A 121 -3.63 -11.79 -20.95
CA LYS A 121 -4.67 -11.31 -21.89
C LYS A 121 -4.29 -10.03 -22.64
N SER A 122 -3.27 -9.34 -22.14
CA SER A 122 -2.80 -8.07 -22.69
C SER A 122 -1.34 -7.89 -22.34
N MET A 123 -0.61 -7.20 -23.22
CA MET A 123 0.77 -6.80 -22.96
C MET A 123 0.88 -5.99 -21.66
N PRO A 124 1.84 -6.34 -20.78
CA PRO A 124 2.12 -5.59 -19.55
C PRO A 124 2.41 -4.10 -19.79
N ASN A 125 2.12 -3.29 -18.76
CA ASN A 125 2.42 -1.86 -18.72
C ASN A 125 2.84 -1.46 -17.29
N VAL A 126 3.10 -0.18 -17.04
CA VAL A 126 3.53 0.32 -15.72
C VAL A 126 2.58 -0.07 -14.58
N GLY A 127 1.26 -0.04 -14.79
CA GLY A 127 0.28 -0.41 -13.77
C GLY A 127 0.11 -1.93 -13.62
N ASP A 128 0.01 -2.61 -14.77
CA ASP A 128 -0.10 -4.05 -14.91
C ASP A 128 1.24 -4.65 -15.32
N ASN A 129 2.20 -4.61 -14.39
CA ASN A 129 3.62 -4.97 -14.62
C ASN A 129 4.00 -6.37 -14.11
N GLY A 130 3.06 -7.31 -14.07
CA GLY A 130 3.29 -8.69 -13.65
C GLY A 130 3.36 -8.90 -12.13
N VAL A 131 4.38 -8.34 -11.46
CA VAL A 131 4.74 -8.67 -10.07
C VAL A 131 5.00 -7.45 -9.18
N HIS A 132 4.63 -7.58 -7.92
CA HIS A 132 4.96 -6.69 -6.81
C HIS A 132 5.98 -7.35 -5.88
N ALA A 133 6.87 -6.55 -5.28
CA ALA A 133 7.64 -6.94 -4.11
C ALA A 133 7.79 -5.74 -3.16
N SER A 134 7.89 -6.03 -1.86
CA SER A 134 8.17 -5.06 -0.80
C SER A 134 9.35 -4.14 -1.14
N ALA A 135 9.22 -2.84 -0.85
CA ALA A 135 10.26 -1.85 -1.16
C ALA A 135 11.36 -1.74 -0.10
N SER A 136 11.12 -2.25 1.11
CA SER A 136 12.07 -2.30 2.22
C SER A 136 11.74 -3.45 3.19
N PRO A 137 12.66 -3.82 4.10
CA PRO A 137 12.40 -4.75 5.21
C PRO A 137 11.21 -4.33 6.10
N PHE A 138 11.07 -3.02 6.36
CA PHE A 138 9.94 -2.49 7.13
C PHE A 138 8.62 -2.68 6.39
N GLU A 139 8.58 -2.36 5.09
CA GLU A 139 7.38 -2.58 4.28
C GLU A 139 7.05 -4.07 4.13
N ALA A 140 8.05 -4.95 4.05
CA ALA A 140 7.83 -6.38 4.01
C ALA A 140 7.15 -6.89 5.30
N MET A 141 7.59 -6.42 6.46
CA MET A 141 6.92 -6.69 7.73
C MET A 141 5.47 -6.17 7.72
N ALA A 142 5.26 -4.91 7.31
CA ALA A 142 3.91 -4.33 7.22
C ALA A 142 3.00 -5.13 6.26
N GLU A 143 3.55 -5.60 5.15
CA GLU A 143 2.85 -6.41 4.16
C GLU A 143 2.53 -7.81 4.67
N ARG A 144 3.44 -8.48 5.40
CA ARG A 144 3.16 -9.78 6.03
C ARG A 144 2.02 -9.66 7.04
N ILE A 145 2.02 -8.63 7.87
CA ILE A 145 0.94 -8.36 8.83
C ILE A 145 -0.39 -8.15 8.09
N ASN A 146 -0.38 -7.33 7.04
CA ASN A 146 -1.59 -7.01 6.29
C ASN A 146 -2.12 -8.21 5.49
N TRP A 147 -1.31 -8.78 4.60
CA TRP A 147 -1.76 -9.74 3.58
C TRP A 147 -1.97 -11.15 4.11
N VAL A 148 -1.10 -11.63 5.01
CA VAL A 148 -1.14 -13.00 5.52
C VAL A 148 -1.50 -13.07 7.00
N GLY A 149 -1.71 -11.93 7.67
CA GLY A 149 -2.11 -11.88 9.07
C GLY A 149 -0.99 -12.31 10.03
N ALA A 150 0.27 -12.07 9.66
CA ALA A 150 1.40 -12.35 10.55
C ALA A 150 1.26 -11.56 11.87
N ASP A 151 1.57 -12.22 12.99
CA ASP A 151 1.57 -11.58 14.30
C ASP A 151 2.91 -10.87 14.53
N MET A 152 2.87 -9.56 14.79
CA MET A 152 4.03 -8.74 15.13
C MET A 152 4.87 -9.32 16.27
N LYS A 153 4.25 -10.05 17.20
CA LYS A 153 4.97 -10.66 18.32
C LYS A 153 5.84 -11.84 17.91
N THR A 154 5.61 -12.39 16.72
CA THR A 154 6.35 -13.54 16.18
C THR A 154 7.08 -13.24 14.88
N ASP A 155 6.81 -12.09 14.26
CA ASP A 155 7.55 -11.63 13.08
C ASP A 155 8.96 -11.20 13.47
N ALA A 156 9.98 -11.80 12.86
CA ALA A 156 11.37 -11.61 13.26
C ALA A 156 11.84 -10.15 13.11
N PHE A 157 11.44 -9.46 12.04
CA PHE A 157 11.81 -8.07 11.82
C PHE A 157 11.10 -7.14 12.82
N ALA A 158 9.82 -7.40 13.11
CA ALA A 158 9.08 -6.66 14.13
C ALA A 158 9.71 -6.83 15.53
N GLN A 159 10.09 -8.05 15.90
CA GLN A 159 10.80 -8.32 17.16
C GLN A 159 12.14 -7.58 17.22
N ALA A 160 12.89 -7.55 16.11
CA ALA A 160 14.15 -6.82 16.02
C ALA A 160 13.97 -5.30 16.18
N MET A 161 12.91 -4.72 15.60
CA MET A 161 12.54 -3.32 15.80
C MET A 161 12.24 -3.01 17.27
N VAL A 162 11.47 -3.87 17.95
CA VAL A 162 11.18 -3.74 19.38
C VAL A 162 12.45 -3.86 20.22
N ALA A 163 13.32 -4.84 19.93
CA ALA A 163 14.60 -4.99 20.60
C ALA A 163 15.53 -3.78 20.41
N SER A 164 15.42 -3.11 19.26
CA SER A 164 16.14 -1.86 18.97
C SER A 164 15.56 -0.64 19.70
N GLY A 165 14.45 -0.81 20.44
CA GLY A 165 13.80 0.23 21.24
C GLY A 165 12.69 0.99 20.51
N VAL A 166 12.23 0.53 19.35
CA VAL A 166 11.06 1.10 18.67
C VAL A 166 9.79 0.48 19.24
N SER A 167 8.89 1.29 19.80
CA SER A 167 7.67 0.77 20.41
C SER A 167 6.72 0.13 19.40
N GLU A 168 5.97 -0.90 19.81
CA GLU A 168 4.94 -1.53 18.94
C GLU A 168 3.94 -0.50 18.38
N GLN A 169 3.55 0.49 19.20
CA GLN A 169 2.67 1.57 18.77
C GLN A 169 3.30 2.38 17.63
N THR A 170 4.57 2.76 17.77
CA THR A 170 5.31 3.48 16.73
C THR A 170 5.39 2.66 15.44
N ILE A 171 5.69 1.37 15.54
CA ILE A 171 5.73 0.45 14.38
C ILE A 171 4.37 0.43 13.67
N LEU A 172 3.26 0.30 14.42
CA LEU A 172 1.91 0.31 13.87
C LEU A 172 1.55 1.64 13.19
N GLU A 173 1.90 2.78 13.79
CA GLU A 173 1.70 4.10 13.18
C GLU A 173 2.51 4.25 11.89
N TRP A 174 3.70 3.69 11.86
CA TRP A 174 4.63 3.72 10.74
C TRP A 174 4.16 2.90 9.53
N THR A 175 3.33 1.87 9.72
CA THR A 175 2.70 1.13 8.60
C THR A 175 1.83 2.00 7.69
N LYS A 176 1.48 3.22 8.13
CA LYS A 176 0.66 4.18 7.37
C LYS A 176 1.50 5.17 6.55
N ASP A 177 2.82 4.98 6.49
CA ASP A 177 3.79 5.86 5.85
C ASP A 177 3.70 7.34 6.33
N PRO A 178 3.92 7.59 7.63
CA PRO A 178 3.88 8.95 8.16
C PRO A 178 5.05 9.79 7.65
N GLN A 179 4.89 11.11 7.72
CA GLN A 179 5.97 12.05 7.46
C GLN A 179 6.82 12.22 8.72
N VAL A 180 8.06 11.73 8.71
CA VAL A 180 8.99 11.75 9.86
C VAL A 180 10.14 12.72 9.65
N PRO A 181 10.69 13.34 10.71
CA PRO A 181 11.89 14.15 10.61
C PRO A 181 13.15 13.27 10.56
N LEU A 182 14.08 13.61 9.67
CA LEU A 182 15.40 12.99 9.59
C LEU A 182 16.40 14.02 9.06
N GLU A 183 17.45 14.31 9.83
CA GLU A 183 18.60 15.15 9.41
C GLU A 183 18.18 16.51 8.82
N GLY A 184 17.26 17.20 9.50
CA GLY A 184 16.77 18.52 9.08
C GLY A 184 15.78 18.49 7.89
N LYS A 185 15.45 17.31 7.38
CA LYS A 185 14.39 17.10 6.38
C LYS A 185 13.18 16.44 7.02
N LYS A 186 12.01 16.61 6.41
CA LYS A 186 10.78 15.88 6.72
C LYS A 186 10.35 15.14 5.46
N GLY A 187 10.09 13.85 5.56
CA GLY A 187 9.76 13.01 4.41
C GLY A 187 9.00 11.74 4.79
N SER A 188 8.58 10.98 3.79
CA SER A 188 7.95 9.68 3.98
C SER A 188 8.92 8.74 4.71
N LEU A 189 8.40 7.97 5.66
CA LEU A 189 9.16 6.93 6.32
C LEU A 189 9.57 5.84 5.33
N PHE A 190 8.65 5.42 4.46
CA PHE A 190 8.94 4.36 3.47
C PHE A 190 10.05 4.82 2.52
N ASP A 191 9.97 6.05 2.00
CA ASP A 191 11.03 6.63 1.15
C ASP A 191 12.40 6.66 1.88
N PHE A 192 12.41 6.82 3.21
CA PHE A 192 13.67 6.80 3.97
C PHE A 192 14.24 5.40 4.18
N LEU A 193 13.43 4.34 4.11
CA LEU A 193 13.85 2.97 4.36
C LEU A 193 13.96 2.13 3.07
N GLU A 194 13.52 2.69 1.94
CA GLU A 194 13.53 2.05 0.62
C GLU A 194 14.93 1.54 0.23
N ASP A 195 14.96 0.36 -0.40
CA ASP A 195 16.16 -0.29 -0.96
C ASP A 195 17.27 -0.64 0.04
N MET A 196 17.00 -0.55 1.35
CA MET A 196 17.94 -0.92 2.39
C MET A 196 17.92 -2.42 2.70
N ASN A 197 19.09 -2.97 3.00
CA ASN A 197 19.19 -4.27 3.66
C ASN A 197 18.65 -4.22 5.09
N SER A 198 18.23 -5.36 5.63
CA SER A 198 17.57 -5.45 6.95
C SER A 198 18.34 -4.78 8.09
N ALA A 199 19.66 -4.98 8.19
CA ALA A 199 20.48 -4.35 9.23
C ALA A 199 20.46 -2.81 9.15
N ASP A 200 20.66 -2.25 7.96
CA ASP A 200 20.68 -0.80 7.74
C ASP A 200 19.29 -0.19 7.92
N CYS A 201 18.25 -0.87 7.44
CA CYS A 201 16.86 -0.48 7.63
C CYS A 201 16.53 -0.40 9.12
N LEU A 202 16.93 -1.42 9.90
CA LEU A 202 16.70 -1.49 11.33
C LEU A 202 17.44 -0.39 12.10
N ALA A 203 18.72 -0.17 11.79
CA ALA A 203 19.52 0.88 12.39
C ALA A 203 18.95 2.28 12.08
N LYS A 204 18.52 2.52 10.84
CA LYS A 204 17.92 3.79 10.43
C LYS A 204 16.56 4.00 11.07
N ALA A 205 15.73 2.96 11.16
CA ALA A 205 14.46 2.99 11.87
C ALA A 205 14.65 3.32 13.36
N ALA A 206 15.60 2.68 14.05
CA ALA A 206 15.93 2.99 15.44
C ALA A 206 16.38 4.45 15.62
N LYS A 207 17.22 4.96 14.72
CA LYS A 207 17.64 6.38 14.71
C LYS A 207 16.45 7.33 14.54
N ILE A 208 15.53 7.05 13.61
CA ILE A 208 14.33 7.87 13.38
C ILE A 208 13.43 7.87 14.63
N ALA A 209 13.30 6.73 15.32
CA ALA A 209 12.55 6.62 16.55
C ALA A 209 13.21 7.32 17.76
N GLY A 210 14.47 7.76 17.64
CA GLY A 210 15.25 8.22 18.78
C GLY A 210 15.52 7.11 19.80
N ALA A 211 15.53 5.86 19.34
CA ALA A 211 15.71 4.70 20.19
C ALA A 211 17.17 4.56 20.63
N THR A 212 17.36 4.11 21.88
CA THR A 212 18.68 3.90 22.50
C THR A 212 19.01 2.43 22.70
N GLY A 213 18.16 1.53 22.19
CA GLY A 213 18.37 0.09 22.26
C GLY A 213 19.55 -0.35 21.40
N THR A 214 20.09 -1.53 21.70
CA THR A 214 21.09 -2.17 20.86
C THR A 214 20.40 -2.74 19.62
N VAL A 215 20.82 -2.29 18.44
CA VAL A 215 20.35 -2.85 17.17
C VAL A 215 20.90 -4.27 17.04
N PRO A 216 20.05 -5.32 17.00
CA PRO A 216 20.50 -6.69 16.81
C PRO A 216 21.09 -6.90 15.42
N GLU A 217 21.97 -7.89 15.29
CA GLU A 217 22.45 -8.33 13.99
C GLU A 217 21.29 -8.96 13.19
N TYR A 218 21.13 -8.53 11.94
CA TYR A 218 20.06 -9.01 11.06
C TYR A 218 20.57 -9.16 9.62
N THR A 219 21.01 -10.37 9.28
CA THR A 219 21.70 -10.69 8.00
C THR A 219 20.77 -11.22 6.91
N LYS A 220 19.47 -11.39 7.21
CA LYS A 220 18.48 -11.89 6.26
C LYS A 220 17.62 -10.77 5.72
N ASN A 221 17.44 -10.74 4.41
CA ASN A 221 16.40 -9.96 3.78
C ASN A 221 15.18 -10.86 3.58
N GLU A 222 13.99 -10.36 3.94
CA GLU A 222 12.73 -11.11 3.84
C GLU A 222 11.66 -10.25 3.17
N ALA A 223 11.19 -10.64 1.98
CA ALA A 223 10.20 -9.87 1.23
C ALA A 223 8.85 -10.57 1.13
N TYR A 224 7.79 -9.77 1.04
CA TYR A 224 6.50 -10.20 0.54
C TYR A 224 6.41 -9.87 -0.96
N VAL A 225 6.15 -10.89 -1.76
CA VAL A 225 6.05 -10.77 -3.22
C VAL A 225 4.67 -11.26 -3.63
N PHE A 226 4.02 -10.63 -4.61
CA PHE A 226 2.86 -11.23 -5.24
C PHE A 226 2.78 -10.97 -6.74
N ILE A 227 2.25 -11.97 -7.45
CA ILE A 227 1.84 -11.84 -8.85
C ILE A 227 0.50 -11.09 -8.87
N LYS A 228 0.46 -9.98 -9.61
CA LYS A 228 -0.72 -9.13 -9.75
C LYS A 228 -1.83 -9.87 -10.50
N PRO A 229 -3.12 -9.51 -10.28
CA PRO A 229 -4.25 -10.28 -10.82
C PRO A 229 -4.25 -10.52 -12.34
N HIS A 230 -3.74 -9.57 -13.13
CA HIS A 230 -3.68 -9.71 -14.59
C HIS A 230 -2.68 -10.77 -15.07
N ALA A 231 -1.72 -11.16 -14.23
CA ALA A 231 -0.61 -12.05 -14.56
C ALA A 231 -0.64 -13.38 -13.80
N VAL A 232 -1.67 -13.67 -13.00
CA VAL A 232 -1.76 -14.94 -12.28
C VAL A 232 -2.08 -16.07 -13.26
N THR A 233 -1.04 -16.75 -13.72
CA THR A 233 -1.11 -18.00 -14.48
C THR A 233 -0.11 -19.01 -13.90
N PRO A 234 -0.30 -20.34 -14.10
CA PRO A 234 0.70 -21.32 -13.67
C PRO A 234 2.10 -21.03 -14.22
N LYS A 235 2.19 -20.61 -15.50
CA LYS A 235 3.47 -20.30 -16.15
C LYS A 235 4.19 -19.10 -15.52
N VAL A 236 3.46 -18.07 -15.10
CA VAL A 236 4.06 -16.93 -14.38
C VAL A 236 4.51 -17.34 -12.98
N VAL A 237 3.74 -18.20 -12.29
CA VAL A 237 4.17 -18.76 -10.99
C VAL A 237 5.49 -19.53 -11.14
N ASP A 238 5.57 -20.40 -12.15
CA ASP A 238 6.78 -21.19 -12.43
C ASP A 238 7.98 -20.29 -12.80
N LEU A 239 7.76 -19.27 -13.64
CA LEU A 239 8.77 -18.28 -13.99
C LEU A 239 9.33 -17.57 -12.74
N VAL A 240 8.46 -17.10 -11.84
CA VAL A 240 8.89 -16.40 -10.61
C VAL A 240 9.71 -17.34 -9.72
N LYS A 241 9.26 -18.59 -9.54
CA LYS A 241 9.99 -19.61 -8.76
C LYS A 241 11.36 -19.90 -9.33
N GLU A 242 11.45 -20.06 -10.65
CA GLU A 242 12.71 -20.31 -11.35
C GLU A 242 13.69 -19.14 -11.16
N GLN A 243 13.20 -17.90 -11.29
CA GLN A 243 14.03 -16.71 -11.11
C GLN A 243 14.53 -16.55 -9.67
N PHE A 244 13.69 -16.83 -8.67
CA PHE A 244 14.10 -16.81 -7.27
C PHE A 244 15.14 -17.89 -6.95
N ALA A 245 14.93 -19.12 -7.42
CA ALA A 245 15.91 -20.20 -7.25
C ALA A 245 17.27 -19.85 -7.88
N LYS A 246 17.29 -19.28 -9.10
CA LYS A 246 18.53 -18.84 -9.78
C LYS A 246 19.30 -17.76 -9.03
N LYS A 247 18.63 -17.00 -8.18
CA LYS A 247 19.20 -15.88 -7.43
C LYS A 247 19.39 -16.20 -5.95
N GLU A 248 19.31 -17.48 -5.58
CA GLU A 248 19.41 -17.97 -4.20
C GLU A 248 18.38 -17.32 -3.24
N VAL A 249 17.23 -16.90 -3.79
CA VAL A 249 16.09 -16.43 -3.01
C VAL A 249 15.23 -17.62 -2.64
N THR A 250 15.14 -17.91 -1.34
CA THR A 250 14.37 -19.02 -0.80
C THR A 250 12.90 -18.61 -0.68
N ILE A 251 11.98 -19.47 -1.12
CA ILE A 251 10.54 -19.30 -0.88
C ILE A 251 10.19 -20.06 0.40
N LEU A 252 9.85 -19.33 1.46
CA LEU A 252 9.46 -19.89 2.76
C LEU A 252 8.02 -20.42 2.74
N SER A 253 7.13 -19.70 2.07
CA SER A 253 5.76 -20.14 1.81
C SER A 253 5.16 -19.39 0.64
N GLU A 254 4.07 -19.92 0.09
CA GLU A 254 3.31 -19.29 -0.98
C GLU A 254 1.81 -19.58 -0.80
N GLY A 255 0.96 -18.79 -1.45
CA GLY A 255 -0.47 -18.99 -1.39
C GLY A 255 -1.25 -18.11 -2.34
N ARG A 256 -2.58 -18.25 -2.31
CA ARG A 256 -3.49 -17.49 -3.16
C ARG A 256 -4.51 -16.75 -2.30
N LEU A 257 -4.83 -15.52 -2.69
CA LEU A 257 -5.90 -14.73 -2.10
C LEU A 257 -6.87 -14.30 -3.19
N ASP A 258 -8.16 -14.52 -2.96
CA ASP A 258 -9.21 -14.18 -3.90
C ASP A 258 -9.72 -12.74 -3.72
N ALA A 259 -10.42 -12.24 -4.74
CA ALA A 259 -10.98 -10.91 -4.76
C ALA A 259 -11.86 -10.59 -3.54
N LYS A 260 -12.65 -11.58 -3.09
CA LYS A 260 -13.55 -11.42 -1.96
C LYS A 260 -12.78 -11.24 -0.66
N THR A 261 -11.74 -12.04 -0.42
CA THR A 261 -10.89 -11.92 0.77
C THR A 261 -10.15 -10.58 0.77
N ILE A 262 -9.62 -10.16 -0.39
CA ILE A 262 -8.95 -8.87 -0.54
C ILE A 262 -9.90 -7.72 -0.24
N GLU A 263 -11.14 -7.80 -0.70
CA GLU A 263 -12.18 -6.79 -0.45
C GLU A 263 -12.62 -6.75 1.01
N ASP A 264 -13.01 -7.90 1.58
CA ASP A 264 -13.55 -8.00 2.94
C ASP A 264 -12.54 -7.56 4.00
N LYS A 265 -11.25 -7.87 3.77
CA LYS A 265 -10.15 -7.51 4.68
C LYS A 265 -9.45 -6.21 4.29
N LEU A 266 -9.85 -5.59 3.18
CA LEU A 266 -9.31 -4.31 2.70
C LEU A 266 -7.80 -4.36 2.45
N LEU A 267 -7.30 -5.51 2.00
CA LEU A 267 -5.86 -5.79 1.93
C LEU A 267 -5.15 -4.83 0.97
N ILE A 268 -5.77 -4.57 -0.18
CA ILE A 268 -5.20 -3.64 -1.17
C ILE A 268 -5.33 -2.18 -0.72
N ASP A 269 -6.39 -1.85 0.02
CA ASP A 269 -6.61 -0.52 0.58
C ASP A 269 -5.54 -0.20 1.63
N ASN A 270 -5.24 -1.15 2.52
CA ASN A 270 -4.17 -1.02 3.53
C ASN A 270 -2.78 -1.01 2.91
N HIS A 271 -2.53 -1.85 1.91
CA HIS A 271 -1.26 -1.87 1.19
C HIS A 271 -0.98 -0.51 0.50
N TYR A 272 -2.01 0.13 -0.05
CA TYR A 272 -1.93 1.49 -0.60
C TYR A 272 -2.55 2.55 0.31
N TYR A 273 -2.41 2.42 1.64
CA TYR A 273 -3.14 3.25 2.62
C TYR A 273 -3.03 4.75 2.34
N ALA A 274 -1.83 5.25 2.05
CA ALA A 274 -1.61 6.68 1.77
C ALA A 274 -2.42 7.20 0.57
N ILE A 275 -2.63 6.35 -0.46
CA ILE A 275 -3.43 6.67 -1.65
C ILE A 275 -4.92 6.49 -1.33
N ALA A 276 -5.28 5.35 -0.76
CA ALA A 276 -6.65 4.95 -0.44
C ALA A 276 -7.33 5.97 0.48
N ASN A 277 -6.66 6.34 1.57
CA ASN A 277 -7.14 7.30 2.54
C ASN A 277 -7.47 8.65 1.88
N LYS A 278 -6.55 9.18 1.05
CA LYS A 278 -6.75 10.47 0.37
C LYS A 278 -7.80 10.41 -0.75
N ALA A 279 -7.96 9.25 -1.38
CA ALA A 279 -8.94 9.05 -2.45
C ALA A 279 -10.37 8.83 -1.95
N SER A 280 -10.55 8.40 -0.69
CA SER A 280 -11.85 7.89 -0.21
C SER A 280 -12.30 8.35 1.18
N LEU A 281 -11.38 8.68 2.10
CA LEU A 281 -11.70 8.93 3.50
C LEU A 281 -11.46 10.39 3.89
N THR A 282 -10.25 10.91 3.69
CA THR A 282 -9.89 12.27 4.07
C THR A 282 -10.64 13.27 3.21
N LYS A 283 -11.23 14.27 3.86
CA LYS A 283 -11.91 15.38 3.19
C LYS A 283 -10.90 16.39 2.64
N PRO A 284 -11.18 17.04 1.49
CA PRO A 284 -10.28 17.99 0.86
C PRO A 284 -9.70 19.06 1.79
N GLU A 285 -10.49 19.58 2.73
CA GLU A 285 -10.11 20.63 3.68
C GLU A 285 -9.10 20.13 4.73
N ALA A 286 -9.06 18.82 4.98
CA ALA A 286 -8.11 18.18 5.86
C ALA A 286 -6.84 17.71 5.13
N LEU A 287 -6.79 17.85 3.79
CA LEU A 287 -5.60 17.57 3.02
C LEU A 287 -4.66 18.79 3.06
N ASN A 288 -3.43 18.56 3.55
CA ASN A 288 -2.41 19.58 3.69
C ASN A 288 -1.23 19.32 2.74
N PRO A 289 -1.37 19.56 1.42
CA PRO A 289 -0.25 19.46 0.51
C PRO A 289 0.87 20.45 0.90
N PRO A 290 2.16 20.10 0.73
CA PRO A 290 3.27 20.98 1.07
C PRO A 290 3.17 22.36 0.37
N GLU A 291 3.63 23.43 1.01
CA GLU A 291 3.52 24.81 0.46
C GLU A 291 4.12 24.93 -0.94
N ALA A 292 5.32 24.37 -1.15
CA ALA A 292 5.95 24.36 -2.47
C ALA A 292 5.07 23.67 -3.52
N LYS A 293 4.31 22.67 -3.11
CA LYS A 293 3.41 21.90 -3.96
C LYS A 293 2.05 22.56 -4.19
N GLN A 294 1.61 23.41 -3.26
CA GLN A 294 0.49 24.32 -3.51
C GLN A 294 0.85 25.37 -4.56
N LYS A 295 2.09 25.87 -4.57
CA LYS A 295 2.59 26.78 -5.63
C LYS A 295 2.64 26.08 -6.99
N ASP A 296 3.07 24.81 -7.03
CA ASP A 296 3.02 24.01 -8.26
C ASP A 296 1.58 23.86 -8.79
N PHE A 297 0.60 23.64 -7.90
CA PHE A 297 -0.83 23.58 -8.25
C PHE A 297 -1.34 24.90 -8.81
N GLU A 298 -1.04 26.01 -8.15
CA GLU A 298 -1.44 27.35 -8.61
C GLU A 298 -0.83 27.69 -9.96
N LYS A 299 0.46 27.38 -10.15
CA LYS A 299 1.15 27.56 -11.43
C LYS A 299 0.50 26.75 -12.55
N LEU A 300 0.09 25.50 -12.27
CA LEU A 300 -0.47 24.62 -13.26
C LEU A 300 -1.92 24.97 -13.61
N PHE A 301 -2.73 25.32 -12.62
CA PHE A 301 -4.18 25.46 -12.79
C PHE A 301 -4.69 26.90 -12.77
N GLY A 302 -3.84 27.87 -12.44
CA GLY A 302 -4.20 29.29 -12.38
C GLY A 302 -5.11 29.65 -11.19
N ILE A 303 -5.19 28.79 -10.17
CA ILE A 303 -5.97 29.01 -8.95
C ILE A 303 -5.22 28.45 -7.75
N SER A 304 -5.17 29.21 -6.65
CA SER A 304 -4.51 28.71 -5.43
C SER A 304 -5.28 27.55 -4.81
N TRP A 305 -4.58 26.67 -4.09
CA TRP A 305 -5.20 25.55 -3.37
C TRP A 305 -6.30 26.04 -2.40
N ALA A 306 -6.03 27.10 -1.64
CA ALA A 306 -6.97 27.70 -0.71
C ALA A 306 -8.22 28.26 -1.42
N GLN A 307 -8.06 28.88 -2.58
CA GLN A 307 -9.19 29.38 -3.37
C GLN A 307 -10.01 28.23 -3.96
N ALA A 308 -9.37 27.18 -4.49
CA ALA A 308 -10.07 26.01 -5.00
C ALA A 308 -10.91 25.31 -3.92
N LEU A 309 -10.41 25.22 -2.69
CA LEU A 309 -11.18 24.74 -1.53
C LEU A 309 -12.34 25.68 -1.20
N LYS A 310 -12.09 26.99 -1.11
CA LYS A 310 -13.12 28.01 -0.82
C LYS A 310 -14.25 28.00 -1.84
N GLU A 311 -13.94 27.74 -3.10
CA GLU A 311 -14.91 27.62 -4.21
C GLU A 311 -15.59 26.24 -4.28
N GLY A 312 -15.26 25.30 -3.39
CA GLY A 312 -15.87 23.97 -3.38
C GLY A 312 -15.52 23.14 -4.62
N LYS A 313 -14.32 23.33 -5.20
CA LYS A 313 -13.88 22.67 -6.44
C LYS A 313 -12.99 21.45 -6.23
N VAL A 314 -12.56 21.19 -5.00
CA VAL A 314 -11.65 20.07 -4.68
C VAL A 314 -12.44 18.92 -4.10
N TYR A 315 -12.19 17.70 -4.58
CA TYR A 315 -12.86 16.49 -4.14
C TYR A 315 -11.87 15.33 -4.04
N ASN A 316 -12.05 14.44 -3.06
CA ASN A 316 -11.46 13.11 -3.17
C ASN A 316 -12.16 12.30 -4.29
N ALA A 317 -11.53 11.25 -4.80
CA ALA A 317 -12.08 10.46 -5.91
C ALA A 317 -13.50 9.92 -5.65
N VAL A 318 -13.77 9.42 -4.44
CA VAL A 318 -15.08 8.84 -4.09
C VAL A 318 -16.19 9.89 -4.06
N ASP A 319 -15.92 11.05 -3.46
CA ASP A 319 -16.90 12.13 -3.40
C ASP A 319 -17.08 12.81 -4.77
N ALA A 320 -16.01 12.92 -5.56
CA ALA A 320 -16.09 13.37 -6.96
C ALA A 320 -17.00 12.45 -7.80
N CYS A 321 -16.89 11.12 -7.65
CA CYS A 321 -17.77 10.18 -8.33
C CYS A 321 -19.25 10.40 -7.97
N LYS A 322 -19.56 10.65 -6.70
CA LYS A 322 -20.94 10.94 -6.26
C LYS A 322 -21.45 12.24 -6.87
N VAL A 323 -20.63 13.29 -6.84
CA VAL A 323 -20.97 14.60 -7.38
C VAL A 323 -21.23 14.56 -8.88
N LEU A 324 -20.39 13.85 -9.63
CA LEU A 324 -20.50 13.73 -11.08
C LEU A 324 -21.50 12.64 -11.51
N SER A 325 -22.04 11.85 -10.56
CA SER A 325 -22.88 10.69 -10.84
C SER A 325 -22.21 9.68 -11.79
N ILE A 326 -20.91 9.42 -11.57
CA ILE A 326 -20.11 8.47 -12.35
C ILE A 326 -19.54 7.36 -11.45
N ASP A 327 -19.16 6.24 -12.05
CA ASP A 327 -18.44 5.17 -11.36
C ASP A 327 -16.90 5.38 -11.41
N GLY A 328 -16.17 4.52 -10.69
CA GLY A 328 -14.71 4.59 -10.64
C GLY A 328 -14.01 4.31 -11.97
N ASN A 329 -14.65 3.57 -12.90
CA ASN A 329 -14.09 3.33 -14.23
C ASN A 329 -14.22 4.57 -15.11
N GLN A 330 -15.35 5.28 -15.02
CA GLN A 330 -15.56 6.55 -15.69
C GLN A 330 -14.61 7.62 -15.12
N MET A 331 -14.43 7.68 -13.80
CA MET A 331 -13.45 8.57 -13.18
C MET A 331 -12.02 8.30 -13.66
N ASP A 332 -11.61 7.03 -13.76
CA ASP A 332 -10.28 6.66 -14.26
C ASP A 332 -10.06 7.08 -15.72
N LYS A 333 -11.10 7.01 -16.57
CA LYS A 333 -11.05 7.56 -17.93
C LYS A 333 -10.84 9.07 -17.96
N LEU A 334 -11.53 9.81 -17.10
CA LEU A 334 -11.35 11.26 -16.98
C LEU A 334 -9.96 11.59 -16.42
N TRP A 335 -9.49 10.83 -15.44
CA TRP A 335 -8.15 10.94 -14.88
C TRP A 335 -7.05 10.67 -15.92
N ALA A 336 -7.21 9.65 -16.77
CA ALA A 336 -6.29 9.35 -17.84
C ALA A 336 -6.20 10.50 -18.85
N LYS A 337 -7.33 11.09 -19.26
CA LYS A 337 -7.35 12.29 -20.12
C LYS A 337 -6.63 13.47 -19.47
N ALA A 338 -6.86 13.70 -18.18
CA ALA A 338 -6.18 14.74 -17.43
C ALA A 338 -4.66 14.50 -17.39
N LYS A 339 -4.23 13.24 -17.18
CA LYS A 339 -2.80 12.85 -17.26
C LYS A 339 -2.19 13.16 -18.62
N ASP A 340 -2.84 12.72 -19.70
CA ASP A 340 -2.34 12.87 -21.06
C ASP A 340 -2.26 14.35 -21.49
N SER A 341 -3.12 15.18 -20.91
CA SER A 341 -3.15 16.63 -21.11
C SER A 341 -2.22 17.41 -20.17
N GLY A 342 -1.38 16.73 -19.38
CA GLY A 342 -0.47 17.36 -18.41
C GLY A 342 -1.17 18.04 -17.23
N ASN A 343 -2.45 17.74 -17.01
CA ASN A 343 -3.31 18.36 -16.01
C ASN A 343 -3.27 17.64 -14.64
N LEU A 344 -2.12 17.06 -14.28
CA LEU A 344 -1.88 16.45 -12.97
C LEU A 344 -0.73 17.14 -12.25
N VAL A 345 -0.88 17.32 -10.94
CA VAL A 345 0.20 17.74 -10.04
C VAL A 345 0.43 16.67 -8.96
N LYS A 346 1.70 16.33 -8.73
CA LYS A 346 2.12 15.45 -7.63
C LYS A 346 2.49 16.29 -6.41
N PHE A 347 1.76 16.11 -5.32
CA PHE A 347 2.01 16.74 -4.04
C PHE A 347 3.01 15.97 -3.17
N GLY A 348 3.15 14.67 -3.37
CA GLY A 348 4.05 13.83 -2.59
C GLY A 348 3.66 12.35 -2.68
N GLY A 349 4.26 11.51 -1.82
CA GLY A 349 3.98 10.07 -1.75
C GLY A 349 2.48 9.75 -1.78
N GLY A 350 2.04 9.09 -2.85
CA GLY A 350 0.64 8.70 -3.05
C GLY A 350 -0.38 9.85 -3.06
N PHE A 351 0.04 11.10 -3.29
CA PHE A 351 -0.84 12.28 -3.23
C PHE A 351 -0.76 13.09 -4.53
N TYR A 352 -1.81 12.99 -5.33
CA TYR A 352 -1.93 13.63 -6.64
C TYR A 352 -3.25 14.38 -6.75
N ALA A 353 -3.24 15.53 -7.41
CA ALA A 353 -4.45 16.22 -7.83
C ALA A 353 -4.51 16.31 -9.36
N GLY A 354 -5.69 16.11 -9.93
CA GLY A 354 -5.94 16.23 -11.35
C GLY A 354 -7.10 17.15 -11.63
N LYS A 355 -6.97 18.02 -12.64
CA LYS A 355 -8.10 18.80 -13.15
C LYS A 355 -8.93 17.90 -14.06
N VAL A 356 -10.13 17.57 -13.60
CA VAL A 356 -11.08 16.71 -14.28
C VAL A 356 -12.19 17.57 -14.89
N GLU A 357 -12.41 17.37 -16.18
CA GLU A 357 -13.51 17.97 -16.94
C GLU A 357 -14.67 16.96 -17.01
N PRO A 358 -15.85 17.28 -16.44
CA PRO A 358 -17.01 16.39 -16.39
C PRO A 358 -17.53 15.87 -17.74
#